data_AF-A0A970EQ80-F1
#
_entry.id   AF-A0A970EQ80-F1
#
_cell.length_a   1.000
_cell.length_b   1.000
_cell.length_c   1.000
_cell.angle_alpha   90.00
_cell.angle_beta   90.00
_cell.angle_gamma   90.00
#
_symmetry.space_group_name_H-M   'P 1'
#
loop_
_entity.id
_entity.type
_entity.pdbx_description
1 polymer ?
#
loop_
_entity_poly.entity_id
_entity_poly.type
_entity_poly.pdbx_seq_one_letter_code
_entity_poly.pdbx_strand_id
1 'polypeptide(L)'
;EVLKYVNETGHFLLINFEVISAQWFKSLPEEYQKILVEECDRAGLEVSYQIQENTEALKQRVAEAGMVIHTDIDIDAFKKAGLAAYEKMGLLEVREMIYKELGKLN
;
A
#
# COMPACT_ATOMS: atom_id res chain seq x y z
N GLU A 1 -24.79 -0.09 5.78
CA GLU A 1 -24.46 -0.76 4.52
C GLU A 1 -25.16 -0.04 3.37
N VAL A 2 -24.41 0.51 2.42
CA VAL A 2 -24.97 1.16 1.21
C VAL A 2 -24.34 0.61 -0.09
N LEU A 3 -23.33 -0.25 0.03
CA LEU A 3 -22.65 -0.93 -1.06
C LEU A 3 -22.88 -2.44 -0.92
N LYS A 4 -23.07 -3.11 -2.05
CA LYS A 4 -23.39 -4.55 -2.12
C LYS A 4 -22.24 -5.40 -2.65
N TYR A 5 -21.24 -4.77 -3.27
CA TYR A 5 -20.19 -5.46 -4.01
C TYR A 5 -18.83 -4.85 -3.69
N VAL A 6 -17.82 -5.71 -3.61
CA VAL A 6 -16.40 -5.34 -3.67
C VAL A 6 -15.71 -6.17 -4.76
N ASN A 7 -14.83 -5.53 -5.52
CA ASN A 7 -14.05 -6.16 -6.59
C ASN A 7 -12.57 -6.05 -6.23
N GLU A 8 -11.90 -7.19 -6.01
CA GLU A 8 -10.49 -7.25 -5.57
C GLU A 8 -9.52 -7.00 -6.73
N THR A 9 -9.54 -5.77 -7.23
CA THR A 9 -8.75 -5.30 -8.39
C THR A 9 -7.27 -5.07 -8.06
N GLY A 10 -6.89 -4.97 -6.78
CA GLY A 10 -5.49 -4.84 -6.35
C GLY A 10 -4.72 -3.66 -6.95
N HIS A 11 -5.42 -2.60 -7.37
CA HIS A 11 -4.88 -1.54 -8.21
C HIS A 11 -4.02 -0.51 -7.45
N PHE A 12 -4.07 -0.50 -6.12
CA PHE A 12 -3.16 0.26 -5.26
C PHE A 12 -2.67 -0.59 -4.10
N LEU A 13 -1.34 -0.64 -3.93
CA LEU A 13 -0.72 -1.04 -2.68
C LEU A 13 -0.46 0.24 -1.88
N LEU A 14 -1.19 0.46 -0.79
CA LEU A 14 -0.99 1.63 0.06
C LEU A 14 0.22 1.39 0.96
N ILE A 15 1.31 2.09 0.69
CA ILE A 15 2.46 2.20 1.59
C ILE A 15 2.27 3.47 2.41
N ASN A 16 2.18 3.32 3.72
CA ASN A 16 2.07 4.43 4.66
C ASN A 16 3.45 4.73 5.27
N PHE A 17 3.65 5.99 5.65
CA PHE A 17 4.90 6.47 6.24
C PHE A 17 4.59 7.32 7.47
N GLU A 18 5.38 7.18 8.54
CA GLU A 18 5.41 8.21 9.59
C GLU A 18 6.23 9.41 9.11
N VAL A 19 5.60 10.59 9.05
CA VAL A 19 6.28 11.83 8.65
C VAL A 19 6.24 12.81 9.81
N ILE A 20 7.43 13.26 10.21
CA ILE A 20 7.64 14.24 11.29
C ILE A 20 8.44 15.44 10.77
N SER A 21 8.39 16.56 11.51
CA SER A 21 9.18 17.75 11.17
C SER A 21 10.68 17.43 11.18
N ALA A 22 11.33 17.65 10.03
CA ALA A 22 12.77 17.47 9.91
C ALA A 22 13.56 18.42 10.84
N GLN A 23 13.06 19.63 11.06
CA GLN A 23 13.70 20.57 11.99
C GLN A 23 13.64 20.06 13.42
N TRP A 24 12.48 19.55 13.84
CA TRP A 24 12.31 18.98 15.18
C TRP A 24 13.16 17.71 15.35
N PHE A 25 13.10 16.78 14.39
CA PHE A 25 13.88 15.55 14.46
C PHE A 25 15.38 15.81 14.59
N LYS A 26 15.91 16.75 13.79
CA LYS A 26 17.33 17.16 13.84
C LYS A 26 17.70 17.93 15.12
N SER A 27 16.73 18.46 15.85
CA SER A 27 16.97 19.12 17.15
C SER A 27 17.17 18.13 18.30
N LEU A 28 16.81 16.86 18.10
CA LEU A 28 16.98 15.82 19.11
C LEU A 28 18.43 15.33 19.18
N PRO A 29 18.90 14.85 20.34
CA PRO A 29 20.14 14.09 20.45
C PRO A 29 20.19 12.91 19.46
N GLU A 30 21.37 12.57 18.95
CA GLU A 30 21.56 11.50 17.96
C GLU A 30 21.03 10.14 18.44
N GLU A 31 21.19 9.84 19.74
CA GLU A 31 20.64 8.64 20.37
C GLU A 31 19.10 8.57 20.23
N TYR A 32 18.41 9.69 20.41
CA TYR A 32 16.94 9.74 20.28
C TYR A 32 16.49 9.70 18.82
N GLN A 33 17.27 10.28 17.91
CA GLN A 33 17.02 10.14 16.48
C GLN A 33 17.09 8.65 16.08
N LYS A 34 18.13 7.95 16.53
CA LYS A 34 18.31 6.52 16.28
C LYS A 34 17.17 5.69 16.85
N ILE A 35 16.83 5.89 18.13
CA ILE A 35 15.72 5.16 18.77
C ILE A 35 14.42 5.40 18.01
N LEU A 36 14.09 6.64 17.65
CA LEU A 36 12.85 6.93 16.93
C LEU A 36 12.78 6.20 15.57
N VAL A 37 13.88 6.15 14.82
CA VAL A 37 13.92 5.44 13.53
C VAL A 37 13.73 3.93 13.72
N GLU A 38 14.43 3.33 14.67
CA GLU A 38 14.32 1.88 14.96
C GLU A 38 12.92 1.50 15.43
N GLU A 39 12.31 2.33 16.28
CA GLU A 39 10.97 2.09 16.81
C GLU A 39 9.88 2.30 15.75
N CYS A 40 10.03 3.28 14.86
CA CYS A 40 9.09 3.47 13.74
C CYS A 40 9.18 2.32 12.73
N ASP A 41 10.40 1.84 12.41
CA ASP A 41 10.57 0.67 11.54
C ASP A 41 9.89 -0.58 12.12
N ARG A 42 10.09 -0.83 13.43
CA ARG A 42 9.44 -1.94 14.11
C ARG A 42 7.92 -1.80 14.13
N ALA A 43 7.41 -0.61 14.48
CA ALA A 43 5.98 -0.36 14.53
C ALA A 43 5.32 -0.52 13.15
N GLY A 44 5.96 0.01 12.09
CA GLY A 44 5.50 -0.14 10.71
C GLY A 44 5.41 -1.60 10.28
N LEU A 45 6.41 -2.42 10.63
CA LEU A 45 6.41 -3.85 10.35
C LEU A 45 5.31 -4.59 11.13
N GLU A 46 5.18 -4.31 12.43
CA GLU A 46 4.16 -4.92 13.29
C GLU A 46 2.75 -4.63 12.77
N VAL A 47 2.45 -3.37 12.46
CA VAL A 47 1.15 -2.97 11.93
C VAL A 47 0.88 -3.60 10.56
N SER A 48 1.89 -3.73 9.71
CA SER A 48 1.76 -4.40 8.41
C SER A 48 1.34 -5.86 8.56
N TYR A 49 1.94 -6.59 9.50
CA TYR A 49 1.53 -7.97 9.80
C TYR A 49 0.11 -8.04 10.38
N GLN A 50 -0.24 -7.14 11.30
CA GLN A 50 -1.61 -7.07 11.84
C GLN A 50 -2.66 -6.82 10.75
N ILE A 51 -2.37 -5.94 9.78
CA ILE A 51 -3.27 -5.71 8.64
C ILE A 51 -3.41 -6.97 7.80
N GLN A 52 -2.29 -7.65 7.50
CA GLN A 52 -2.30 -8.90 6.75
C GLN A 52 -3.15 -9.98 7.44
N GLU A 53 -2.98 -10.17 8.75
CA GLU A 53 -3.75 -11.13 9.55
C GLU A 53 -5.24 -10.78 9.61
N ASN A 54 -5.57 -9.51 9.80
CA ASN A 54 -6.95 -9.06 9.97
C ASN A 54 -7.73 -8.96 8.66
N THR A 55 -7.05 -8.93 7.50
CA THR A 55 -7.69 -8.75 6.19
C THR A 55 -8.71 -9.86 5.91
N GLU A 56 -8.36 -11.12 6.15
CA GLU A 56 -9.26 -12.24 5.89
C GLU A 56 -10.46 -12.27 6.86
N ALA A 57 -10.24 -11.95 8.14
CA ALA A 57 -11.31 -11.82 9.12
C ALA A 57 -12.31 -10.71 8.73
N LEU A 58 -11.80 -9.58 8.21
CA LEU A 58 -12.64 -8.48 7.75
C LEU A 58 -13.45 -8.87 6.49
N LYS A 59 -12.83 -9.59 5.54
CA LYS A 59 -13.51 -10.13 4.36
C LYS A 59 -14.67 -11.05 4.75
N GLN A 60 -14.43 -11.96 5.70
CA GLN A 60 -15.49 -12.83 6.21
C GLN A 60 -16.64 -12.01 6.82
N ARG A 61 -16.32 -11.03 7.67
CA ARG A 61 -17.33 -10.19 8.32
C ARG A 61 -18.19 -9.42 7.32
N VAL A 62 -17.61 -8.86 6.25
CA VAL A 62 -18.39 -8.14 5.24
C VAL A 62 -19.20 -9.08 4.34
N ALA A 63 -18.71 -10.31 4.09
CA ALA A 63 -19.46 -11.34 3.39
C ALA A 63 -20.67 -11.82 4.21
N GLU A 64 -20.51 -12.04 5.51
CA GLU A 64 -21.60 -12.36 6.45
C GLU A 64 -22.65 -11.25 6.55
N ALA A 65 -22.22 -9.99 6.41
CA ALA A 65 -23.10 -8.83 6.31
C ALA A 65 -23.81 -8.70 4.94
N GLY A 66 -23.61 -9.66 4.02
CA GLY A 66 -24.31 -9.73 2.73
C GLY A 66 -23.58 -9.04 1.57
N MET A 67 -22.32 -8.64 1.73
CA MET A 67 -21.52 -8.11 0.63
C MET A 67 -20.99 -9.24 -0.26
N VAL A 68 -21.11 -9.09 -1.57
CA VAL A 68 -20.53 -10.02 -2.55
C VAL A 68 -19.10 -9.59 -2.88
N ILE A 69 -18.15 -10.51 -2.69
CA ILE A 69 -16.72 -10.29 -2.97
C ILE A 69 -16.37 -10.97 -4.29
N HIS A 70 -15.95 -10.19 -5.29
CA HIS A 70 -15.46 -10.70 -6.56
C HIS A 70 -13.93 -10.76 -6.56
N THR A 71 -13.38 -11.98 -6.74
CA THR A 71 -11.94 -12.25 -6.80
C THR A 71 -11.46 -12.66 -8.19
N ASP A 72 -12.37 -13.11 -9.07
CA ASP A 72 -12.08 -13.40 -10.49
C ASP A 72 -12.11 -12.09 -11.28
N ILE A 73 -10.98 -11.38 -11.27
CA ILE A 73 -10.81 -10.07 -11.89
C ILE A 73 -9.78 -10.17 -13.01
N ASP A 74 -10.07 -9.57 -14.17
CA ASP A 74 -9.09 -9.40 -15.25
C ASP A 74 -8.06 -8.31 -14.89
N ILE A 75 -7.10 -8.69 -14.04
CA ILE A 75 -6.07 -7.79 -13.53
C ILE A 75 -5.23 -7.16 -14.67
N ASP A 76 -5.03 -7.86 -15.78
CA ASP A 76 -4.23 -7.36 -16.89
C ASP A 76 -4.96 -6.28 -17.69
N ALA A 77 -6.29 -6.39 -17.85
CA ALA A 77 -7.11 -5.29 -18.36
C ALA A 77 -7.03 -4.05 -17.47
N PHE A 78 -7.09 -4.21 -16.13
CA PHE A 78 -6.94 -3.10 -15.20
C PHE A 78 -5.56 -2.44 -15.26
N LYS A 79 -4.48 -3.24 -15.31
CA LYS A 79 -3.10 -2.71 -15.48
C LYS A 79 -2.96 -1.92 -16.77
N LYS A 80 -3.48 -2.45 -17.89
CA LYS A 80 -3.44 -1.78 -19.19
C LYS A 80 -4.22 -0.47 -19.17
N ALA A 81 -5.42 -0.46 -18.60
CA ALA A 81 -6.22 0.75 -18.46
C ALA A 81 -5.53 1.80 -17.55
N GLY A 82 -4.85 1.35 -16.50
CA GLY A 82 -4.13 2.20 -15.55
C GLY A 82 -2.94 2.98 -16.16
N LEU A 83 -2.38 2.53 -17.29
CA LEU A 83 -1.27 3.22 -17.98
C LEU A 83 -1.60 4.68 -18.32
N ALA A 84 -2.86 4.96 -18.67
CA ALA A 84 -3.32 6.31 -18.98
C ALA A 84 -3.12 7.30 -17.82
N ALA A 85 -3.18 6.84 -16.57
CA ALA A 85 -2.93 7.68 -15.40
C ALA A 85 -1.44 8.06 -15.30
N TYR A 86 -0.54 7.10 -15.50
CA TYR A 86 0.91 7.34 -15.50
C TYR A 86 1.32 8.28 -16.63
N GLU A 87 0.76 8.11 -17.83
CA GLU A 87 0.97 9.02 -18.96
C GLU A 87 0.56 10.45 -18.62
N LYS A 88 -0.68 10.62 -18.16
CA LYS A 88 -1.23 11.95 -17.85
C LYS A 88 -0.48 12.67 -16.72
N MET A 89 0.06 11.92 -15.76
CA MET A 89 0.84 12.46 -14.66
C MET A 89 2.33 12.61 -14.98
N GLY A 90 2.79 12.17 -16.16
CA GLY A 90 4.21 12.21 -16.53
C GLY A 90 5.09 11.26 -15.71
N LEU A 91 4.52 10.15 -15.23
CA LEU A 91 5.17 9.21 -14.30
C LEU A 91 5.73 7.96 -14.97
N LEU A 92 5.66 7.84 -16.30
CA LEU A 92 6.11 6.65 -17.03
C LEU A 92 7.60 6.34 -16.78
N GLU A 93 8.47 7.35 -16.82
CA GLU A 93 9.91 7.16 -16.61
C GLU A 93 10.22 6.61 -15.22
N VAL A 94 9.62 7.20 -14.18
CA VAL A 94 9.80 6.75 -12.79
C VAL A 94 9.22 5.35 -12.59
N ARG A 95 8.09 5.03 -13.22
CA ARG A 95 7.49 3.69 -13.21
C ARG A 95 8.47 2.64 -13.77
N GLU A 96 9.05 2.89 -14.95
CA GLU A 96 10.03 1.97 -15.55
C GLU A 96 11.28 1.80 -14.69
N MET A 97 11.78 2.90 -14.09
CA MET A 97 12.89 2.84 -13.15
C MET A 97 12.57 1.94 -11.95
N ILE A 98 11.40 2.12 -11.32
CA ILE A 98 10.98 1.30 -10.19
C ILE A 98 10.87 -0.18 -10.58
N TYR A 99 10.31 -0.52 -11.74
CA TYR A 99 10.22 -1.93 -12.16
C TYR A 99 11.58 -2.58 -12.39
N LYS A 100 12.53 -1.82 -12.94
CA LYS A 100 13.90 -2.27 -13.10
C LYS A 100 14.56 -2.56 -11.75
N GLU A 101 14.42 -1.65 -10.79
CA GLU A 101 14.98 -1.83 -9.43
C GLU A 101 14.32 -2.99 -8.67
N LEU A 102 13.02 -3.23 -8.87
CA LEU A 102 12.30 -4.36 -8.29
C LEU A 102 12.66 -5.72 -8.93
N GLY A 103 13.58 -5.76 -9.90
CA GLY A 103 14.00 -6.99 -10.58
C GLY A 103 12.93 -7.61 -11.48
N LYS A 104 11.84 -6.89 -11.76
CA LYS A 104 10.74 -7.37 -12.62
C LYS A 104 10.94 -6.93 -14.07
N LEU A 105 12.08 -7.32 -14.65
CA LEU A 105 12.27 -7.43 -16.10
C LEU A 105 13.29 -8.56 -16.38
N ASN A 106 12.82 -9.80 -16.24
CA ASN A 106 13.12 -10.95 -17.10
C ASN A 106 11.92 -11.89 -17.05
#